data_AF-A0A957D0J5-F1
#
_entry.id   AF-A0A957D0J5-F1
#
_cell.length_a   1.000
_cell.length_b   1.000
_cell.length_c   1.000
_cell.angle_alpha   90.00
_cell.angle_beta   90.00
_cell.angle_gamma   90.00
#
_symmetry.space_group_name_H-M   'P 1'
#
loop_
_entity.id
_entity.type
_entity.pdbx_description
1 polymer ?
#
loop_
_entity_poly.entity_id
_entity_poly.type
_entity_poly.pdbx_seq_one_letter_code
_entity_poly.pdbx_strand_id
1 'polypeptide(L)'
;GTPYVGVLFAGLMQTDQGVQVLEFNGRFGNPEALVLMMLLESDLVDVIEACLTGTLTADTVQVRPGAAAAVVIASPSYPAERFPLGLPITGVHAADALPNVKVFHHGTAQQNGQLITSRGRVLAVTAVSHDLPSAICKAYKGVEQIHFTGAHYRRDIGGQSRSTKPVRQQILPHRTAPTPFYTQVI
;
A
#
# COMPACT_ATOMS: atom_id res chain seq x y z
N GLY A 1 -7.68 -32.34 4.69
CA GLY A 1 -6.75 -31.38 4.06
C GLY A 1 -6.15 -30.47 5.12
N THR A 2 -5.41 -29.43 4.72
CA THR A 2 -4.81 -28.43 5.62
C THR A 2 -5.46 -27.07 5.33
N PRO A 3 -6.57 -26.72 6.01
CA PRO A 3 -7.29 -25.47 5.75
C PRO A 3 -6.45 -24.26 6.15
N TYR A 4 -6.51 -23.19 5.34
CA TYR A 4 -5.84 -21.92 5.60
C TYR A 4 -6.89 -20.86 5.99
N VAL A 5 -6.64 -20.13 7.07
CA VAL A 5 -7.49 -19.05 7.56
C VAL A 5 -6.63 -17.80 7.76
N GLY A 6 -7.02 -16.70 7.14
CA GLY A 6 -6.31 -15.41 7.22
C GLY A 6 -6.14 -14.78 5.84
N VAL A 7 -5.08 -13.97 5.71
CA VAL A 7 -4.77 -13.28 4.45
C VAL A 7 -3.93 -14.17 3.56
N LEU A 8 -4.46 -14.53 2.40
CA LEU A 8 -3.69 -15.15 1.33
C LEU A 8 -3.37 -14.10 0.27
N PHE A 9 -2.12 -13.67 0.24
CA PHE A 9 -1.63 -12.72 -0.76
C PHE A 9 -0.94 -13.49 -1.89
N ALA A 10 -1.44 -13.36 -3.11
CA ALA A 10 -0.87 -14.01 -4.29
C ALA A 10 -0.18 -12.96 -5.18
N GLY A 11 1.11 -13.17 -5.44
CA GLY A 11 1.83 -12.45 -6.49
C GLY A 11 1.41 -13.03 -7.84
N LEU A 12 0.79 -12.22 -8.69
CA LEU A 12 0.25 -12.65 -9.98
C LEU A 12 0.98 -11.98 -11.14
N MET A 13 1.13 -12.71 -12.24
CA MET A 13 1.68 -12.22 -13.50
C MET A 13 0.69 -12.46 -14.64
N GLN A 14 0.36 -11.41 -15.39
CA GLN A 14 -0.40 -11.54 -16.63
C GLN A 14 0.57 -11.90 -17.76
N THR A 15 0.37 -13.07 -18.37
CA THR A 15 1.15 -13.55 -19.51
C THR A 15 0.27 -13.72 -20.74
N ASP A 16 0.87 -14.00 -21.90
CA ASP A 16 0.15 -14.38 -23.12
C ASP A 16 -0.64 -15.70 -22.96
N GLN A 17 -0.29 -16.52 -21.95
CA GLN A 17 -0.97 -17.77 -21.61
C GLN A 17 -2.01 -17.60 -20.49
N GLY A 18 -2.26 -16.37 -20.03
CA GLY A 18 -3.18 -16.06 -18.93
C GLY A 18 -2.46 -15.67 -17.63
N VAL A 19 -3.24 -15.61 -16.55
CA VAL A 19 -2.75 -15.24 -15.20
C VAL A 19 -2.00 -16.41 -14.58
N GLN A 20 -0.76 -16.18 -14.18
CA GLN A 20 0.08 -17.16 -13.48
C GLN A 20 0.44 -16.68 -12.09
N VAL A 21 0.53 -17.61 -11.14
CA VAL A 21 0.98 -17.32 -9.77
C VAL A 21 2.51 -17.36 -9.73
N LEU A 22 3.11 -16.32 -9.18
CA LEU A 22 4.55 -16.24 -8.90
C LEU A 22 4.86 -16.77 -7.51
N GLU A 23 4.11 -16.30 -6.51
CA GLU A 23 4.33 -16.61 -5.10
C GLU A 23 3.06 -16.46 -4.28
N PHE A 24 3.06 -17.11 -3.11
CA PHE A 24 2.07 -16.90 -2.07
C PHE A 24 2.73 -16.36 -0.80
N ASN A 25 2.05 -15.42 -0.15
CA ASN A 25 2.40 -14.91 1.17
C ASN A 25 1.22 -15.12 2.12
N GLY A 26 1.49 -15.65 3.30
CA GLY A 26 0.47 -15.88 4.34
C GLY A 26 0.14 -14.67 5.21
N ARG A 27 0.24 -13.44 4.65
CA ARG A 27 0.12 -12.17 5.36
C ARG A 27 -0.17 -11.03 4.38
N PHE A 28 -0.53 -9.85 4.89
CA PHE A 28 -0.62 -8.66 4.05
C PHE A 28 0.74 -8.20 3.49
N GLY A 29 0.73 -7.68 2.27
CA GLY A 29 1.84 -6.94 1.68
C GLY A 29 2.27 -5.72 2.51
N ASN A 30 3.53 -5.30 2.37
CA ASN A 30 3.97 -3.99 2.85
C ASN A 30 4.84 -3.36 1.75
N PRO A 31 4.39 -2.26 1.10
CA PRO A 31 3.39 -1.30 1.59
C PRO A 31 1.91 -1.53 1.18
N GLU A 32 1.57 -2.64 0.54
CA GLU A 32 0.24 -2.89 -0.04
C GLU A 32 -0.89 -2.88 0.99
N ALA A 33 -0.64 -3.33 2.23
CA ALA A 33 -1.63 -3.22 3.31
C ALA A 33 -2.14 -1.79 3.49
N LEU A 34 -1.26 -0.79 3.38
CA LEU A 34 -1.59 0.60 3.70
C LEU A 34 -2.67 1.15 2.77
N VAL A 35 -2.55 0.87 1.47
CA VAL A 35 -3.54 1.30 0.48
C VAL A 35 -4.86 0.54 0.62
N LEU A 36 -4.80 -0.76 0.92
CA LEU A 36 -5.99 -1.59 1.14
C LEU A 36 -6.77 -1.13 2.38
N MET A 37 -6.08 -0.92 3.50
CA MET A 37 -6.71 -0.51 4.76
C MET A 37 -7.30 0.90 4.68
N MET A 38 -6.68 1.82 3.93
CA MET A 38 -7.23 3.17 3.72
C MET A 38 -8.49 3.19 2.85
N LEU A 39 -8.76 2.11 2.09
CA LEU A 39 -9.97 1.94 1.30
C LEU A 39 -10.97 0.95 1.93
N LEU A 40 -10.63 0.32 3.04
CA LEU A 40 -11.55 -0.59 3.73
C LEU A 40 -12.73 0.21 4.29
N GLU A 41 -13.94 -0.21 3.96
CA GLU A 41 -15.18 0.36 4.49
C GLU A 41 -15.75 -0.48 5.63
N SER A 42 -15.61 -1.81 5.56
CA SER A 42 -15.93 -2.71 6.67
C SER A 42 -15.07 -2.45 7.91
N ASP A 43 -15.57 -2.81 9.08
CA ASP A 43 -14.74 -2.93 10.28
C ASP A 43 -13.78 -4.12 10.11
N LEU A 44 -12.48 -3.87 10.27
CA LEU A 44 -11.46 -4.90 10.18
C LEU A 44 -11.64 -5.98 11.25
N VAL A 45 -12.13 -5.61 12.45
CA VAL A 45 -12.37 -6.57 13.54
C VAL A 45 -13.45 -7.56 13.14
N ASP A 46 -14.55 -7.09 12.55
CA ASP A 46 -15.65 -7.94 12.08
C ASP A 46 -15.17 -8.89 10.97
N VAL A 47 -14.33 -8.40 10.05
CA VAL A 47 -13.73 -9.24 9.00
C VAL A 47 -12.83 -10.33 9.60
N ILE A 48 -12.02 -9.99 10.61
CA ILE A 48 -11.15 -10.94 11.29
C ILE A 48 -12.00 -11.97 12.06
N GLU A 49 -13.02 -11.53 12.79
CA GLU A 49 -13.92 -12.42 13.52
C GLU A 49 -14.61 -13.41 12.57
N ALA A 50 -15.15 -12.93 11.44
CA ALA A 50 -15.76 -13.77 10.43
C ALA A 50 -14.79 -14.81 9.84
N CYS A 51 -13.51 -14.47 9.70
CA CYS A 51 -12.48 -15.45 9.33
C CYS A 51 -12.31 -16.52 10.41
N LEU A 52 -12.23 -16.13 11.68
CA LEU A 52 -11.99 -17.03 12.81
C LEU A 52 -13.17 -17.98 13.08
N THR A 53 -14.40 -17.49 12.89
CA THR A 53 -15.63 -18.27 13.12
C THR A 53 -16.11 -19.03 11.88
N GLY A 54 -15.46 -18.83 10.73
CA GLY A 54 -15.84 -19.48 9.48
C GLY A 54 -17.13 -18.93 8.87
N THR A 55 -17.49 -17.68 9.18
CA THR A 55 -18.71 -17.00 8.67
C THR A 55 -18.40 -15.95 7.61
N LEU A 56 -17.17 -15.91 7.08
CA LEU A 56 -16.78 -15.00 6.01
C LEU A 56 -17.63 -15.23 4.75
N THR A 57 -18.26 -14.17 4.24
CA THR A 57 -19.04 -14.19 3.00
C THR A 57 -18.49 -13.15 2.02
N ALA A 58 -19.01 -13.14 0.78
CA ALA A 58 -18.60 -12.18 -0.24
C ALA A 58 -18.86 -10.72 0.18
N ASP A 59 -19.84 -10.47 1.04
CA ASP A 59 -20.26 -9.13 1.45
C ASP A 59 -19.58 -8.66 2.75
N THR A 60 -18.76 -9.50 3.41
CA THR A 60 -18.07 -9.15 4.65
C THR A 60 -17.03 -8.05 4.44
N VAL A 61 -16.39 -8.00 3.27
CA VAL A 61 -15.36 -7.01 2.94
C VAL A 61 -15.90 -6.02 1.90
N GLN A 62 -16.18 -4.81 2.35
CA GLN A 62 -16.59 -3.69 1.52
C GLN A 62 -15.42 -2.73 1.37
N VAL A 63 -15.24 -2.26 0.13
CA VAL A 63 -14.16 -1.34 -0.24
C VAL A 63 -14.79 -0.09 -0.80
N ARG A 64 -14.42 1.06 -0.23
CA ARG A 64 -14.95 2.34 -0.68
C ARG A 64 -14.52 2.63 -2.13
N PRO A 65 -15.35 3.32 -2.93
CA PRO A 65 -14.94 3.75 -4.26
C PRO A 65 -13.79 4.76 -4.19
N GLY A 66 -12.98 4.79 -5.24
CA GLY A 66 -11.85 5.70 -5.37
C GLY A 66 -10.52 4.95 -5.50
N ALA A 67 -9.44 5.63 -5.13
CA ALA A 67 -8.09 5.07 -5.19
C ALA A 67 -7.24 5.54 -4.02
N ALA A 68 -6.25 4.73 -3.68
CA ALA A 68 -5.22 5.05 -2.69
C ALA A 68 -3.82 4.83 -3.28
N ALA A 69 -2.87 5.64 -2.85
CA ALA A 69 -1.47 5.53 -3.22
C ALA A 69 -0.59 5.70 -1.98
N ALA A 70 0.45 4.89 -1.86
CA ALA A 70 1.43 4.95 -0.79
C ALA A 70 2.83 5.20 -1.35
N VAL A 71 3.55 6.17 -0.79
CA VAL A 71 4.95 6.44 -1.11
C VAL A 71 5.79 6.18 0.12
N VAL A 72 6.74 5.25 0.00
CA VAL A 72 7.67 4.90 1.09
C VAL A 72 8.87 5.84 1.06
N ILE A 73 9.19 6.40 2.21
CA ILE A 73 10.39 7.19 2.47
C ILE A 73 11.40 6.31 3.19
N ALA A 74 12.61 6.21 2.64
CA ALA A 74 13.67 5.36 3.15
C ALA A 74 14.86 6.18 3.69
N SER A 75 15.60 5.54 4.59
CA SER A 75 16.90 6.01 5.09
C SER A 75 17.92 6.04 3.95
N PRO A 76 18.88 6.97 3.96
CA PRO A 76 19.88 7.09 2.90
C PRO A 76 20.58 5.76 2.65
N SER A 77 20.88 5.48 1.38
CA SER A 77 21.56 4.26 0.93
C SER A 77 20.80 2.95 1.09
N TYR A 78 19.59 2.91 1.68
CA TYR A 78 18.73 1.72 1.62
C TYR A 78 18.48 1.28 0.16
N PRO A 79 18.62 -0.02 -0.18
CA PRO A 79 18.70 -1.20 0.69
C PRO A 79 20.12 -1.72 0.99
N ALA A 80 21.16 -0.87 0.92
CA ALA A 80 22.52 -1.27 1.28
C ALA A 80 22.58 -1.87 2.70
N GLU A 81 23.58 -2.71 2.93
CA GLU A 81 23.76 -3.43 4.20
C GLU A 81 23.92 -2.48 5.40
N ARG A 82 24.51 -1.30 5.17
CA ARG A 82 24.74 -0.27 6.20
C ARG A 82 24.18 1.07 5.75
N PHE A 83 23.41 1.68 6.64
CA PHE A 83 22.88 3.03 6.51
C PHE A 83 22.80 3.68 7.90
N PRO A 84 22.89 5.02 7.99
CA PRO A 84 22.80 5.71 9.27
C PRO A 84 21.41 5.57 9.90
N LEU A 85 21.40 5.41 11.22
CA LEU A 85 20.23 5.39 12.08
C LEU A 85 20.27 6.57 13.05
N GLY A 86 19.16 6.83 13.75
CA GLY A 86 19.08 7.90 14.73
C GLY A 86 18.95 9.30 14.12
N LEU A 87 18.60 9.38 12.83
CA LEU A 87 18.46 10.67 12.15
C LEU A 87 17.16 11.36 12.57
N PRO A 88 17.21 12.61 13.05
CA PRO A 88 16.03 13.44 13.30
C PRO A 88 15.01 13.46 12.17
N ILE A 89 13.75 13.16 12.49
CA ILE A 89 12.62 13.25 11.57
C ILE A 89 11.74 14.44 11.96
N THR A 90 11.42 15.30 10.99
CA THR A 90 10.48 16.42 11.15
C THR A 90 9.36 16.37 10.11
N GLY A 91 8.29 17.15 10.34
CA GLY A 91 7.23 17.35 9.35
C GLY A 91 6.11 16.30 9.31
N VAL A 92 6.20 15.23 10.12
CA VAL A 92 5.15 14.19 10.20
C VAL A 92 3.78 14.78 10.54
N HIS A 93 3.70 15.67 11.52
CA HIS A 93 2.43 16.32 11.89
C HIS A 93 1.88 17.22 10.77
N ALA A 94 2.75 17.91 10.02
CA ALA A 94 2.32 18.73 8.89
C ALA A 94 1.77 17.88 7.74
N ALA A 95 2.38 16.73 7.47
CA ALA A 95 1.86 15.75 6.50
C ALA A 95 0.52 15.15 6.95
N ASP A 96 0.39 14.76 8.21
CA ASP A 96 -0.85 14.17 8.78
C ASP A 96 -2.00 15.19 8.86
N ALA A 97 -1.70 16.49 8.88
CA ALA A 97 -2.70 17.55 8.83
C ALA A 97 -3.29 17.75 7.42
N LEU A 98 -2.67 17.18 6.37
CA LEU A 98 -3.21 17.27 5.01
C LEU A 98 -4.47 16.41 4.86
N PRO A 99 -5.49 16.89 4.14
CA PRO A 99 -6.75 16.17 4.02
C PRO A 99 -6.58 14.88 3.22
N ASN A 100 -7.10 13.78 3.78
CA ASN A 100 -7.03 12.42 3.21
C ASN A 100 -5.60 11.90 3.01
N VAL A 101 -4.65 12.37 3.83
CA VAL A 101 -3.28 11.86 3.89
C VAL A 101 -3.07 11.22 5.26
N LYS A 102 -2.33 10.11 5.30
CA LYS A 102 -1.88 9.49 6.53
C LYS A 102 -0.44 9.06 6.43
N VAL A 103 0.35 9.38 7.45
CA VAL A 103 1.72 8.92 7.64
C VAL A 103 1.72 7.67 8.51
N PHE A 104 2.26 6.59 7.96
CA PHE A 104 2.47 5.33 8.67
C PHE A 104 3.94 5.18 9.06
N HIS A 105 4.16 4.82 10.32
CA HIS A 105 5.49 4.62 10.89
C HIS A 105 5.98 3.19 10.61
N HIS A 106 7.15 3.06 9.98
CA HIS A 106 7.81 1.78 9.78
C HIS A 106 9.04 1.72 10.69
N GLY A 107 10.18 2.22 10.20
CA GLY A 107 11.45 2.26 10.90
C GLY A 107 11.67 3.58 11.62
N THR A 108 10.82 3.91 12.59
CA THR A 108 11.03 5.07 13.47
C THR A 108 11.19 4.67 14.94
N ALA A 109 11.80 5.52 15.74
CA ALA A 109 11.83 5.40 17.21
C ALA A 109 11.68 6.79 17.84
N GLN A 110 11.35 6.83 19.13
CA GLN A 110 11.41 8.04 19.96
C GLN A 110 12.70 8.00 20.77
N GLN A 111 13.51 9.06 20.69
CA GLN A 111 14.72 9.21 21.47
C GLN A 111 14.81 10.66 21.96
N ASN A 112 14.91 10.85 23.28
CA ASN A 112 14.99 12.17 23.92
C ASN A 112 13.86 13.13 23.49
N GLY A 113 12.63 12.61 23.33
CA GLY A 113 11.46 13.39 22.90
C GLY A 113 11.44 13.72 21.40
N GLN A 114 12.36 13.15 20.61
CA GLN A 114 12.46 13.37 19.17
C GLN A 114 12.19 12.07 18.40
N LEU A 115 11.43 12.19 17.32
CA LEU A 115 11.24 11.12 16.36
C LEU A 115 12.51 10.96 15.52
N ILE A 116 13.03 9.74 15.43
CA ILE A 116 14.27 9.41 14.71
C ILE A 116 14.12 8.19 13.80
N THR A 117 15.01 8.04 12.81
CA THR A 117 15.09 6.82 11.99
C THR A 117 15.62 5.64 12.83
N SER A 118 15.06 4.44 12.61
CA SER A 118 15.48 3.21 13.30
C SER A 118 15.68 2.01 12.36
N ARG A 119 15.16 2.06 11.12
CA ARG A 119 15.35 1.03 10.08
C ARG A 119 15.40 1.64 8.67
N GLY A 120 15.60 0.78 7.67
CA GLY A 120 15.77 1.16 6.27
C GLY A 120 14.56 1.85 5.65
N ARG A 121 13.38 1.21 5.66
CA ARG A 121 12.11 1.89 5.35
C ARG A 121 11.65 2.64 6.59
N VAL A 122 11.46 3.95 6.50
CA VAL A 122 11.27 4.81 7.67
C VAL A 122 9.80 5.14 7.86
N LEU A 123 9.19 5.72 6.83
CA LEU A 123 7.79 6.16 6.83
C LEU A 123 7.12 5.75 5.52
N ALA A 124 5.81 5.68 5.52
CA ALA A 124 5.01 5.60 4.30
C ALA A 124 3.91 6.66 4.35
N VAL A 125 3.84 7.51 3.33
CA VAL A 125 2.78 8.51 3.19
C VAL A 125 1.75 7.94 2.25
N THR A 126 0.54 7.72 2.76
CA THR A 126 -0.58 7.17 1.99
C THR A 126 -1.67 8.22 1.85
N ALA A 127 -2.23 8.35 0.67
CA ALA A 127 -3.33 9.27 0.43
C ALA A 127 -4.47 8.59 -0.32
N VAL A 128 -5.69 9.10 -0.10
CA VAL A 128 -6.92 8.65 -0.77
C VAL A 128 -7.52 9.78 -1.60
N SER A 129 -8.06 9.43 -2.76
CA SER A 129 -8.82 10.33 -3.62
C SER A 129 -9.84 9.59 -4.47
N HIS A 130 -10.59 10.34 -5.27
CA HIS A 130 -11.57 9.77 -6.21
C HIS A 130 -10.93 9.01 -7.39
N ASP A 131 -9.67 9.32 -7.72
CA ASP A 131 -8.90 8.63 -8.75
C ASP A 131 -7.42 8.46 -8.35
N LEU A 132 -6.73 7.57 -9.06
CA LEU A 132 -5.34 7.21 -8.78
C LEU A 132 -4.37 8.39 -8.98
N PRO A 133 -4.41 9.18 -10.09
CA PRO A 133 -3.53 10.33 -10.26
C PRO A 133 -3.63 11.35 -9.12
N SER A 134 -4.85 11.62 -8.65
CA SER A 134 -5.06 12.55 -7.54
C SER A 134 -4.54 11.99 -6.21
N ALA A 135 -4.73 10.68 -5.96
CA ALA A 135 -4.18 10.02 -4.77
C ALA A 135 -2.64 10.07 -4.76
N ILE A 136 -2.00 9.79 -5.90
CA ILE A 136 -0.53 9.90 -6.07
C ILE A 136 -0.05 11.32 -5.79
N CYS A 137 -0.69 12.33 -6.40
CA CYS A 137 -0.34 13.73 -6.20
C CYS A 137 -0.42 14.14 -4.72
N LYS A 138 -1.49 13.74 -4.02
CA LYS A 138 -1.65 14.00 -2.59
C LYS A 138 -0.59 13.29 -1.74
N ALA A 139 -0.27 12.03 -2.04
CA ALA A 139 0.76 11.30 -1.34
C ALA A 139 2.12 12.02 -1.45
N TYR A 140 2.50 12.48 -2.64
CA TYR A 140 3.73 13.27 -2.82
C TYR A 140 3.71 14.60 -2.07
N LYS A 141 2.59 15.33 -2.05
CA LYS A 141 2.47 16.56 -1.23
C LYS A 141 2.72 16.31 0.26
N GLY A 142 2.28 15.16 0.77
CA GLY A 142 2.57 14.75 2.15
C GLY A 142 4.03 14.36 2.35
N VAL A 143 4.64 13.66 1.38
CA VAL A 143 6.08 13.35 1.41
C VAL A 143 6.93 14.62 1.44
N GLU A 144 6.55 15.66 0.69
CA GLU A 144 7.26 16.94 0.64
C GLU A 144 7.32 17.65 2.00
N GLN A 145 6.41 17.35 2.94
CA GLN A 145 6.45 17.91 4.29
C GLN A 145 7.49 17.23 5.19
N ILE A 146 7.91 16.01 4.86
CA ILE A 146 8.73 15.16 5.75
C ILE A 146 10.21 15.34 5.43
N HIS A 147 11.01 15.52 6.49
CA HIS A 147 12.44 15.75 6.34
C HIS A 147 13.26 14.93 7.35
N PHE A 148 14.33 14.32 6.85
CA PHE A 148 15.48 13.84 7.61
C PHE A 148 16.68 13.74 6.67
N THR A 149 17.90 13.72 7.21
CA THR A 149 19.12 13.74 6.41
C THR A 149 19.18 12.56 5.45
N GLY A 150 19.31 12.84 4.15
CA GLY A 150 19.43 11.81 3.13
C GLY A 150 18.16 11.00 2.87
N ALA A 151 16.99 11.48 3.30
CA ALA A 151 15.71 10.87 2.93
C ALA A 151 15.57 10.72 1.42
N HIS A 152 15.21 9.53 0.96
CA HIS A 152 14.91 9.29 -0.45
C HIS A 152 13.64 8.47 -0.62
N TYR A 153 12.98 8.70 -1.75
CA TYR A 153 11.76 8.03 -2.17
C TYR A 153 11.69 8.07 -3.69
N ARG A 154 10.95 7.12 -4.28
CA ARG A 154 10.70 7.08 -5.72
C ARG A 154 9.74 8.20 -6.11
N ARG A 155 9.96 8.81 -7.29
CA ARG A 155 9.13 9.90 -7.86
C ARG A 155 8.19 9.42 -8.97
N ASP A 156 8.18 8.13 -9.24
CA ASP A 156 7.47 7.47 -10.33
C ASP A 156 6.45 6.42 -9.83
N ILE A 157 6.14 6.42 -8.52
CA ILE A 157 5.05 5.59 -7.98
C ILE A 157 3.74 5.94 -8.70
N GLY A 158 3.09 4.91 -9.25
CA GLY A 158 1.89 5.04 -10.06
C GLY A 158 2.10 5.61 -11.46
N GLY A 159 3.36 5.74 -11.90
CA GLY A 159 3.70 6.06 -13.28
C GLY A 159 3.20 4.98 -14.25
N GLN A 160 2.93 5.37 -15.50
CA GLN A 160 2.51 4.40 -16.51
C GLN A 160 3.61 3.37 -16.77
N SER A 161 3.25 2.08 -16.70
CA SER A 161 4.06 1.01 -17.27
C SER A 161 4.20 1.27 -18.77
N ARG A 162 5.43 1.45 -19.26
CA ARG A 162 5.68 1.52 -20.70
C ARG A 162 5.39 0.13 -21.27
N SER A 163 4.26 0.02 -21.98
CA SER A 163 3.79 -1.14 -22.74
C SER A 163 3.15 -2.28 -21.94
N THR A 164 1.81 -2.28 -21.90
CA THR A 164 1.03 -3.50 -22.14
C THR A 164 -0.04 -3.18 -23.18
N LYS A 165 0.01 -3.82 -24.36
CA LYS A 165 -1.07 -3.75 -25.35
C LYS A 165 -2.39 -4.15 -24.66
N PRO A 166 -3.54 -3.53 -25.02
CA PRO A 166 -4.82 -3.93 -24.46
C PRO A 166 -5.10 -5.39 -24.84
N VAL A 167 -5.20 -6.27 -23.84
CA VAL A 167 -5.61 -7.66 -24.03
C VAL A 167 -7.13 -7.66 -24.20
N ARG A 168 -7.62 -8.19 -25.33
CA ARG A 168 -9.05 -8.46 -25.54
C ARG A 168 -9.52 -9.42 -24.45
N GLN A 169 -10.43 -8.97 -23.59
CA GLN A 169 -11.20 -9.87 -22.74
C GLN A 169 -12.01 -10.82 -23.63
N GLN A 170 -11.66 -12.11 -23.65
CA GLN A 170 -12.65 -13.13 -24.01
C GLN A 170 -13.57 -13.30 -22.81
N ILE A 171 -14.69 -12.58 -22.85
CA ILE A 171 -15.78 -12.68 -21.89
C ILE A 171 -16.41 -14.07 -22.07
N LEU A 172 -16.15 -14.98 -21.14
CA LEU A 172 -17.07 -16.10 -20.87
C LEU A 172 -18.35 -15.50 -20.28
N PRO A 173 -19.55 -15.88 -20.75
CA PRO A 173 -20.77 -15.27 -20.29
C PRO A 173 -21.03 -15.78 -18.87
N HIS A 174 -20.90 -14.93 -17.85
CA HIS A 174 -21.90 -14.79 -16.78
C HIS A 174 -21.53 -13.65 -15.80
N ARG A 175 -22.52 -12.76 -15.63
CA ARG A 175 -22.75 -11.79 -14.55
C ARG A 175 -21.76 -10.63 -14.40
N THR A 176 -22.31 -9.46 -14.68
CA THR A 176 -21.88 -8.09 -14.35
C THR A 176 -20.99 -7.98 -13.11
N ALA A 177 -19.73 -7.57 -13.32
CA ALA A 177 -18.84 -7.05 -12.28
C ALA A 177 -18.65 -5.53 -12.47
N PRO A 178 -18.56 -4.73 -11.40
CA PRO A 178 -18.28 -3.30 -11.49
C PRO A 178 -16.78 -3.03 -11.75
N THR A 179 -16.53 -1.78 -12.15
CA THR A 179 -15.28 -1.06 -12.50
C THR A 179 -13.92 -1.68 -12.06
N PRO A 180 -12.88 -1.66 -12.93
CA PRO A 180 -11.58 -2.24 -12.62
C PRO A 180 -10.85 -1.45 -11.52
N PHE A 181 -10.42 -2.17 -10.47
CA PHE A 181 -9.45 -1.70 -9.48
C PHE A 181 -8.03 -1.88 -10.03
N TYR A 182 -7.27 -0.80 -10.11
CA TYR A 182 -5.83 -0.84 -10.42
C TYR A 182 -5.03 -0.71 -9.13
N THR A 183 -4.54 -1.85 -8.61
CA THR A 183 -3.46 -1.84 -7.61
C THR A 183 -2.16 -2.15 -8.36
N GLN A 184 -1.36 -1.13 -8.63
CA GLN A 184 0.02 -1.34 -9.08
C GLN A 184 0.87 -1.73 -7.87
N VAL A 185 1.36 -2.96 -7.86
CA VAL A 185 2.37 -3.42 -6.91
C VAL A 185 3.74 -3.20 -7.56
N ILE A 186 4.60 -2.41 -6.92
CA ILE A 186 6.04 -2.32 -7.23
C ILE A 186 6.84 -2.53 -5.97
#